data_AF-A0A955IIT8-F1
#
_entry.id   AF-A0A955IIT8-F1
#
_cell.length_a   1.000
_cell.length_b   1.000
_cell.length_c   1.000
_cell.angle_alpha   90.00
_cell.angle_beta   90.00
_cell.angle_gamma   90.00
#
_symmetry.space_group_name_H-M   'P 1'
#
loop_
_entity.id
_entity.type
_entity.pdbx_description
1 polymer ?
#
loop_
_entity_poly.entity_id
_entity_poly.type
_entity_poly.pdbx_seq_one_letter_code
_entity_poly.pdbx_strand_id
1 'polypeptide(L)'
;EAISAIRQCNASAEFRAAERLMHAQFHAPDSTDAESIAERVVLLDRLWATQMFWHRGLIDRVIDSLHIHAPRLLDTIRALPPDALEDSPDLILDAARVAMPIALARTSPQEPGGPYSFATKYLHWMTRLHFPIMDGRARLAINNLQRQSGHKPRIPTSSLDWFDDYPRWIAFYSDLTRSIAQSQREQLIEIDTESQPSPGRCRNSLLRVLDKVFYTLGSAPAAT
;
A
#
# COMPACT_ATOMS: atom_id res chain seq x y z
N GLU A 1 21.05 -0.93 -6.60
CA GLU A 1 20.27 -1.51 -5.48
C GLU A 1 18.84 -1.88 -5.88
N ALA A 2 18.03 -0.96 -6.42
CA ALA A 2 16.63 -1.22 -6.80
C ALA A 2 16.40 -2.46 -7.68
N ILE A 3 17.19 -2.63 -8.77
CA ILE A 3 17.10 -3.81 -9.65
C ILE A 3 17.35 -5.11 -8.90
N SER A 4 18.31 -5.12 -7.96
CA SER A 4 18.60 -6.30 -7.16
C SER A 4 17.46 -6.61 -6.20
N ALA A 5 16.87 -5.59 -5.58
CA ALA A 5 15.70 -5.74 -4.70
C ALA A 5 14.49 -6.32 -5.45
N ILE A 6 14.22 -5.83 -6.67
CA ILE A 6 13.16 -6.35 -7.55
C ILE A 6 13.36 -7.85 -7.80
N ARG A 7 14.56 -8.24 -8.27
CA ARG A 7 14.89 -9.64 -8.57
C ARG A 7 14.79 -10.53 -7.33
N GLN A 8 15.24 -10.05 -6.17
CA GLN A 8 15.14 -10.78 -4.91
C GLN A 8 13.69 -11.04 -4.51
N CYS A 9 12.83 -10.03 -4.55
CA CYS A 9 11.41 -10.20 -4.27
C CYS A 9 10.73 -11.16 -5.25
N ASN A 10 11.01 -11.01 -6.54
CA ASN A 10 10.44 -11.89 -7.57
C ASN A 10 10.99 -13.33 -7.49
N ALA A 11 12.12 -13.56 -6.81
CA ALA A 11 12.64 -14.89 -6.52
C ALA A 11 11.94 -15.57 -5.31
N SER A 12 11.33 -14.83 -4.38
CA SER A 12 10.59 -15.40 -3.24
C SER A 12 9.30 -16.10 -3.68
N ALA A 13 9.15 -17.37 -3.31
CA ALA A 13 7.93 -18.13 -3.62
C ALA A 13 6.72 -17.60 -2.84
N GLU A 14 6.96 -17.19 -1.60
CA GLU A 14 5.98 -16.65 -0.66
C GLU A 14 5.43 -15.32 -1.16
N PHE A 15 6.31 -14.39 -1.55
CA PHE A 15 5.90 -13.10 -2.10
C PHE A 15 5.04 -13.28 -3.35
N ARG A 16 5.46 -14.15 -4.26
CA ARG A 16 4.69 -14.45 -5.49
C ARG A 16 3.34 -15.08 -5.20
N ALA A 17 3.27 -16.01 -4.24
CA ALA A 17 2.02 -16.64 -3.85
C ALA A 17 1.06 -15.61 -3.23
N ALA A 18 1.56 -14.77 -2.31
CA ALA A 18 0.81 -13.68 -1.73
C ALA A 18 0.30 -12.71 -2.81
N GLU A 19 1.16 -12.32 -3.75
CA GLU A 19 0.79 -11.40 -4.83
C GLU A 19 -0.32 -11.97 -5.72
N ARG A 20 -0.23 -13.24 -6.12
CA ARG A 20 -1.28 -13.89 -6.93
C ARG A 20 -2.60 -13.95 -6.19
N LEU A 21 -2.59 -14.33 -4.91
CA LEU A 21 -3.78 -14.38 -4.07
C LEU A 21 -4.42 -12.99 -3.93
N MET A 22 -3.62 -11.97 -3.62
CA MET A 22 -4.09 -10.60 -3.53
C MET A 22 -4.61 -10.09 -4.87
N HIS A 23 -3.99 -10.47 -5.98
CA HIS A 23 -4.48 -10.09 -7.31
C HIS A 23 -5.84 -10.73 -7.60
N ALA A 24 -5.98 -12.04 -7.40
CA ALA A 24 -7.24 -12.74 -7.63
C ALA A 24 -8.40 -12.12 -6.82
N GLN A 25 -8.12 -11.70 -5.59
CA GLN A 25 -9.13 -11.17 -4.68
C GLN A 25 -9.40 -9.67 -4.81
N PHE A 26 -8.46 -8.87 -5.34
CA PHE A 26 -8.57 -7.40 -5.41
C PHE A 26 -8.51 -6.82 -6.84
N HIS A 27 -8.38 -7.64 -7.90
CA HIS A 27 -8.29 -7.14 -9.29
C HIS A 27 -9.54 -6.41 -9.77
N ALA A 28 -10.71 -6.77 -9.24
CA ALA A 28 -11.98 -6.14 -9.55
C ALA A 28 -12.74 -5.94 -8.23
N PRO A 29 -12.59 -4.78 -7.56
CA PRO A 29 -13.23 -4.52 -6.28
C PRO A 29 -14.76 -4.33 -6.41
N ASP A 30 -15.34 -4.62 -7.58
CA ASP A 30 -16.74 -4.41 -7.91
C ASP A 30 -17.69 -5.31 -7.12
N SER A 31 -17.20 -6.46 -6.63
CA SER A 31 -17.96 -7.28 -5.71
C SER A 31 -17.92 -6.62 -4.32
N THR A 32 -19.08 -6.12 -3.89
CA THR A 32 -19.30 -5.45 -2.61
C THR A 32 -20.11 -6.30 -1.64
N ASP A 33 -20.37 -7.56 -1.98
CA ASP A 33 -21.03 -8.50 -1.10
C ASP A 33 -20.18 -8.77 0.15
N ALA A 34 -20.85 -9.06 1.25
CA ALA A 34 -20.21 -9.22 2.55
C ALA A 34 -19.21 -10.39 2.56
N GLU A 35 -19.49 -11.47 1.84
CA GLU A 35 -18.64 -12.65 1.75
C GLU A 35 -17.28 -12.32 1.11
N SER A 36 -17.29 -11.69 -0.06
CA SER A 36 -16.07 -11.29 -0.76
C SER A 36 -15.28 -10.22 0.01
N ILE A 37 -15.96 -9.30 0.71
CA ILE A 37 -15.29 -8.35 1.61
C ILE A 37 -14.61 -9.09 2.77
N ALA A 38 -15.30 -10.04 3.40
CA ALA A 38 -14.75 -10.85 4.48
C ALA A 38 -13.53 -11.65 4.03
N GLU A 39 -13.57 -12.28 2.86
CA GLU A 39 -12.42 -12.99 2.28
C GLU A 39 -11.20 -12.08 2.13
N ARG A 40 -11.40 -10.89 1.56
CA ARG A 40 -10.32 -9.89 1.38
C ARG A 40 -9.73 -9.44 2.71
N VAL A 41 -10.58 -9.17 3.72
CA VAL A 41 -10.16 -8.76 5.06
C VAL A 41 -9.32 -9.85 5.72
N VAL A 42 -9.81 -11.10 5.71
CA VAL A 42 -9.12 -12.24 6.31
C VAL A 42 -7.82 -12.54 5.58
N LEU A 43 -7.84 -12.56 4.25
CA LEU A 43 -6.65 -12.83 3.44
C LEU A 43 -5.55 -11.80 3.75
N LEU A 44 -5.90 -10.52 3.78
CA LEU A 44 -4.93 -9.46 4.02
C LEU A 44 -4.32 -9.56 5.42
N ASP A 45 -5.14 -9.81 6.45
CA ASP A 45 -4.65 -9.93 7.81
C ASP A 45 -3.69 -11.12 7.97
N ARG A 46 -4.03 -12.26 7.36
CA ARG A 46 -3.23 -13.48 7.46
C ARG A 46 -1.93 -13.38 6.68
N LEU A 47 -1.95 -12.81 5.48
CA LEU A 47 -0.75 -12.67 4.67
C LEU A 47 0.24 -11.66 5.24
N TRP A 48 -0.25 -10.57 5.80
CA TRP A 48 0.61 -9.45 6.22
C TRP A 48 0.68 -9.25 7.74
N ALA A 49 0.07 -10.16 8.50
CA ALA A 49 0.03 -10.14 9.95
C ALA A 49 -0.36 -8.75 10.49
N THR A 50 -1.45 -8.17 9.98
CA THR A 50 -1.88 -6.83 10.39
C THR A 50 -2.50 -6.78 11.79
N GLN A 51 -2.55 -7.92 12.49
CA GLN A 51 -2.93 -8.09 13.89
C GLN A 51 -4.41 -7.83 14.19
N MET A 52 -5.30 -7.90 13.20
CA MET A 52 -6.74 -7.69 13.44
C MET A 52 -7.36 -8.78 14.32
N PHE A 53 -6.91 -10.03 14.23
CA PHE A 53 -7.41 -11.13 15.08
C PHE A 53 -7.07 -10.98 16.58
N TRP A 54 -6.20 -10.04 16.97
CA TRP A 54 -5.86 -9.82 18.38
C TRP A 54 -6.95 -9.06 19.14
N HIS A 55 -7.84 -8.37 18.42
CA HIS A 55 -8.91 -7.57 18.99
C HIS A 55 -10.27 -8.20 18.66
N ARG A 56 -10.93 -8.75 19.68
CA ARG A 56 -12.24 -9.39 19.52
C ARG A 56 -13.26 -8.42 18.92
N GLY A 57 -13.98 -8.86 17.89
CA GLY A 57 -15.02 -8.07 17.20
C GLY A 57 -14.49 -6.95 16.30
N LEU A 58 -13.17 -6.77 16.17
CA LEU A 58 -12.62 -5.74 15.30
C LEU A 58 -12.80 -6.10 13.82
N ILE A 59 -12.57 -7.36 13.46
CA ILE A 59 -12.73 -7.85 12.08
C ILE A 59 -14.18 -7.67 11.63
N ASP A 60 -15.14 -8.06 12.46
CA ASP A 60 -16.56 -7.91 12.14
C ASP A 60 -16.92 -6.43 11.90
N ARG A 61 -16.46 -5.52 12.77
CA ARG A 61 -16.65 -4.07 12.56
C ARG A 61 -16.03 -3.55 11.26
N VAL A 62 -14.85 -4.04 10.88
CA VAL A 62 -14.19 -3.68 9.62
C VAL A 62 -14.96 -4.21 8.43
N ILE A 63 -15.41 -5.47 8.46
CA ILE A 63 -16.24 -6.07 7.41
C ILE A 63 -17.54 -5.29 7.27
N ASP A 64 -18.24 -5.03 8.37
CA ASP A 64 -19.50 -4.28 8.38
C ASP A 64 -19.31 -2.87 7.83
N SER A 65 -18.28 -2.16 8.28
CA SER A 65 -17.94 -0.82 7.80
C SER A 65 -17.66 -0.81 6.29
N LEU A 66 -16.82 -1.74 5.83
CA LEU A 66 -16.50 -1.88 4.41
C LEU A 66 -17.73 -2.26 3.59
N HIS A 67 -18.59 -3.15 4.09
CA HIS A 67 -19.80 -3.57 3.39
C HIS A 67 -20.82 -2.43 3.27
N ILE A 68 -21.11 -1.75 4.38
CA ILE A 68 -22.06 -0.62 4.43
C ILE A 68 -21.59 0.53 3.54
N HIS A 69 -20.29 0.82 3.53
CA HIS A 69 -19.73 1.98 2.83
C HIS A 69 -19.05 1.63 1.50
N ALA A 70 -19.12 0.38 1.04
CA ALA A 70 -18.48 -0.05 -0.20
C ALA A 70 -18.84 0.82 -1.42
N PRO A 71 -20.11 1.20 -1.67
CA PRO A 71 -20.44 2.06 -2.80
C PRO A 71 -19.69 3.40 -2.77
N ARG A 72 -19.71 4.07 -1.61
CA ARG A 72 -19.02 5.35 -1.42
C ARG A 72 -17.49 5.21 -1.57
N LEU A 73 -16.92 4.14 -1.02
CA LEU A 73 -15.50 3.84 -1.14
C LEU A 73 -15.11 3.63 -2.61
N LEU A 74 -15.87 2.81 -3.34
CA LEU A 74 -15.62 2.54 -4.75
C LEU A 74 -15.79 3.77 -5.63
N ASP A 75 -16.83 4.58 -5.42
CA ASP A 75 -17.04 5.81 -6.16
C ASP A 75 -15.87 6.79 -5.96
N THR A 76 -15.41 6.93 -4.71
CA THR A 76 -14.25 7.75 -4.37
C THR A 76 -12.99 7.26 -5.08
N ILE A 77 -12.75 5.94 -5.05
CA ILE A 77 -11.58 5.32 -5.66
C ILE A 77 -11.62 5.43 -7.19
N ARG A 78 -12.77 5.18 -7.82
CA ARG A 78 -12.95 5.22 -9.27
C ARG A 78 -12.82 6.63 -9.85
N ALA A 79 -13.07 7.66 -9.03
CA ALA A 79 -12.90 9.05 -9.43
C ALA A 79 -11.42 9.47 -9.54
N LEU A 80 -10.47 8.67 -9.05
CA LEU A 80 -9.05 8.99 -9.12
C LEU A 80 -8.50 8.75 -10.53
N PRO A 81 -7.90 9.76 -11.19
CA PRO A 81 -7.23 9.54 -12.46
C PRO A 81 -5.97 8.68 -12.28
N PRO A 82 -5.57 7.86 -13.27
CA PRO A 82 -4.42 6.95 -13.17
C PRO A 82 -3.11 7.58 -12.65
N ASP A 83 -2.86 8.83 -13.02
CA ASP A 83 -1.64 9.58 -12.68
C ASP A 83 -1.84 10.56 -11.51
N ALA A 84 -2.95 10.45 -10.76
CA ALA A 84 -3.29 11.35 -9.65
C ALA A 84 -2.19 11.48 -8.60
N LEU A 85 -1.43 10.41 -8.33
CA LEU A 85 -0.33 10.47 -7.37
C LEU A 85 0.75 11.46 -7.80
N GLU A 86 0.99 11.58 -9.11
CA GLU A 86 1.99 12.46 -9.69
C GLU A 86 1.45 13.88 -9.87
N ASP A 87 0.31 13.99 -10.57
CA ASP A 87 -0.22 15.25 -11.09
C ASP A 87 -1.15 15.97 -10.12
N SER A 88 -1.76 15.25 -9.18
CA SER A 88 -2.82 15.78 -8.32
C SER A 88 -2.85 15.08 -6.95
N PRO A 89 -1.74 15.11 -6.18
CA PRO A 89 -1.63 14.39 -4.91
C PRO A 89 -2.71 14.78 -3.89
N ASP A 90 -3.25 16.00 -3.97
CA ASP A 90 -4.36 16.44 -3.12
C ASP A 90 -5.64 15.62 -3.34
N LEU A 91 -5.91 15.15 -4.58
CA LEU A 91 -7.03 14.25 -4.84
C LEU A 91 -6.85 12.90 -4.13
N ILE A 92 -5.62 12.41 -4.04
CA ILE A 92 -5.31 11.19 -3.26
C ILE A 92 -5.57 11.44 -1.78
N LEU A 93 -5.19 12.61 -1.26
CA LEU A 93 -5.46 12.97 0.14
C LEU A 93 -6.95 13.09 0.43
N ASP A 94 -7.72 13.69 -0.46
CA ASP A 94 -9.17 13.80 -0.34
C ASP A 94 -9.85 12.42 -0.38
N ALA A 95 -9.41 11.55 -1.30
CA ALA A 95 -9.87 10.17 -1.33
C ALA A 95 -9.51 9.42 -0.05
N ALA A 96 -8.28 9.60 0.47
CA ALA A 96 -7.84 8.99 1.72
C ALA A 96 -8.66 9.46 2.93
N ARG A 97 -9.05 10.73 2.99
CA ARG A 97 -9.92 11.28 4.05
C ARG A 97 -11.28 10.58 4.11
N VAL A 98 -11.77 10.04 3.00
CA VAL A 98 -12.99 9.23 2.95
C VAL A 98 -12.70 7.76 3.20
N ALA A 99 -11.69 7.21 2.53
CA ALA A 99 -11.41 5.78 2.49
C ALA A 99 -10.79 5.24 3.79
N MET A 100 -9.89 6.01 4.42
CA MET A 100 -9.19 5.57 5.63
C MET A 100 -10.14 5.35 6.82
N PRO A 101 -11.07 6.26 7.16
CA PRO A 101 -12.03 5.99 8.25
C PRO A 101 -12.87 4.74 8.02
N ILE A 102 -13.28 4.47 6.78
CA ILE A 102 -14.05 3.27 6.41
C ILE A 102 -13.20 2.01 6.66
N ALA A 103 -11.97 1.96 6.14
CA ALA A 103 -11.08 0.81 6.28
C ALA A 103 -10.57 0.61 7.72
N LEU A 104 -10.53 1.68 8.51
CA LEU A 104 -10.25 1.64 9.95
C LEU A 104 -11.49 1.28 10.78
N ALA A 105 -12.69 1.16 10.20
CA ALA A 105 -13.95 1.06 10.95
C ALA A 105 -14.09 2.14 12.04
N ARG A 106 -13.61 3.35 11.75
CA ARG A 106 -13.63 4.48 12.68
C ARG A 106 -14.86 5.33 12.39
N THR A 107 -15.91 5.13 13.19
CA THR A 107 -17.19 5.84 13.11
C THR A 107 -17.12 7.23 13.76
N SER A 108 -16.18 7.45 14.69
CA SER A 108 -15.97 8.73 15.37
C SER A 108 -14.47 9.02 15.64
N PRO A 109 -14.07 10.30 15.76
CA PRO A 109 -12.70 10.66 16.15
C PRO A 109 -12.28 10.11 17.52
N GLN A 110 -13.21 9.79 18.40
CA GLN A 110 -12.92 9.34 19.76
C GLN A 110 -12.76 7.82 19.85
N GLU A 111 -13.25 7.06 18.87
CA GLU A 111 -13.12 5.61 18.86
C GLU A 111 -11.78 5.17 18.27
N PRO A 112 -11.07 4.22 18.93
CA PRO A 112 -9.94 3.55 18.31
C PRO A 112 -10.45 2.69 17.15
N GLY A 113 -10.04 3.05 15.94
CA GLY A 113 -10.25 2.23 14.75
C GLY A 113 -9.40 0.95 14.77
N GLY A 114 -9.49 0.18 13.70
CA GLY A 114 -8.60 -0.94 13.43
C GLY A 114 -7.15 -0.53 13.17
N PRO A 115 -6.25 -1.51 12.99
CA PRO A 115 -4.84 -1.24 12.80
C PRO A 115 -4.59 -0.43 11.53
N TYR A 116 -3.80 0.63 11.66
CA TYR A 116 -3.44 1.50 10.53
C TYR A 116 -2.75 0.72 9.40
N SER A 117 -1.90 -0.25 9.76
CA SER A 117 -1.21 -1.11 8.80
C SER A 117 -2.16 -1.94 7.92
N PHE A 118 -3.32 -2.35 8.46
CA PHE A 118 -4.37 -3.01 7.69
C PHE A 118 -4.98 -2.04 6.68
N ALA A 119 -5.47 -0.89 7.14
CA ALA A 119 -6.17 0.08 6.31
C ALA A 119 -5.33 0.50 5.10
N THR A 120 -4.04 0.82 5.30
CA THR A 120 -3.17 1.21 4.19
C THR A 120 -2.91 0.08 3.20
N LYS A 121 -2.78 -1.17 3.68
CA LYS A 121 -2.57 -2.32 2.80
C LYS A 121 -3.84 -2.62 2.01
N TYR A 122 -5.01 -2.56 2.66
CA TYR A 122 -6.30 -2.81 2.01
C TYR A 122 -6.53 -1.81 0.88
N LEU A 123 -6.35 -0.52 1.17
CA LEU A 123 -6.49 0.54 0.16
C LEU A 123 -5.45 0.42 -0.94
N HIS A 124 -4.17 0.17 -0.62
CA HIS A 124 -3.14 -0.05 -1.64
C HIS A 124 -3.52 -1.15 -2.63
N TRP A 125 -4.00 -2.30 -2.14
CA TRP A 125 -4.36 -3.41 -3.01
C TRP A 125 -5.60 -3.14 -3.85
N MET A 126 -6.55 -2.34 -3.35
CA MET A 126 -7.68 -1.83 -4.15
C MET A 126 -7.27 -0.76 -5.16
N THR A 127 -6.19 -0.01 -4.88
CA THR A 127 -5.81 1.21 -5.61
C THR A 127 -4.31 1.27 -5.90
N ARG A 128 -3.80 0.23 -6.58
CA ARG A 128 -2.36 -0.02 -6.80
C ARG A 128 -1.58 1.11 -7.50
N LEU A 129 -2.26 2.11 -8.05
CA LEU A 129 -1.66 3.27 -8.70
C LEU A 129 -1.53 4.49 -7.77
N HIS A 130 -2.29 4.51 -6.66
CA HIS A 130 -2.61 5.73 -5.94
C HIS A 130 -2.14 5.69 -4.49
N PHE A 131 -2.45 4.61 -3.76
CA PHE A 131 -2.23 4.55 -2.31
C PHE A 131 -0.95 3.77 -2.01
N PRO A 132 0.11 4.37 -1.46
CA PRO A 132 1.31 3.64 -1.06
C PRO A 132 1.04 2.68 0.11
N ILE A 133 1.78 1.57 0.16
CA ILE A 133 1.84 0.75 1.37
C ILE A 133 2.71 1.47 2.42
N MET A 134 2.12 1.73 3.58
CA MET A 134 2.87 2.25 4.73
C MET A 134 3.43 1.13 5.59
N ASP A 135 4.56 0.58 5.15
CA ASP A 135 5.25 -0.47 5.86
C ASP A 135 6.40 0.07 6.73
N GLY A 136 6.59 -0.52 7.92
CA GLY A 136 7.69 -0.13 8.81
C GLY A 136 9.07 -0.34 8.17
N ARG A 137 9.22 -1.36 7.32
CA ARG A 137 10.46 -1.60 6.56
C ARG A 137 10.66 -0.54 5.48
N ALA A 138 9.62 -0.23 4.72
CA ALA A 138 9.68 0.84 3.73
C ALA A 138 10.06 2.18 4.37
N ARG A 139 9.48 2.50 5.53
CA ARG A 139 9.82 3.69 6.33
C ARG A 139 11.31 3.70 6.70
N LEU A 140 11.83 2.57 7.20
CA LEU A 140 13.24 2.46 7.57
C LEU A 140 14.15 2.71 6.37
N ALA A 141 13.85 2.09 5.22
CA ALA A 141 14.61 2.27 3.98
C ALA A 141 14.63 3.74 3.53
N ILE A 142 13.45 4.36 3.44
CA ILE A 142 13.31 5.76 3.01
C ILE A 142 14.09 6.69 3.93
N ASN A 143 13.95 6.52 5.25
CA ASN A 143 14.65 7.36 6.21
C ASN A 143 16.17 7.17 6.16
N ASN A 144 16.66 5.96 5.91
CA ASN A 144 18.08 5.70 5.73
C ASN A 144 18.63 6.37 4.47
N LEU A 145 17.93 6.24 3.35
CA LEU A 145 18.28 6.90 2.09
C LEU A 145 18.31 8.43 2.22
N GLN A 146 17.33 9.00 2.92
CA GLN A 146 17.30 10.44 3.19
C GLN A 146 18.51 10.88 4.01
N ARG A 147 18.85 10.16 5.10
CA ARG A 147 20.03 10.47 5.92
C ARG A 147 21.33 10.37 5.14
N GLN A 148 21.51 9.32 4.35
CA GLN A 148 22.70 9.14 3.50
C GLN A 148 22.85 10.26 2.47
N SER A 149 21.73 10.81 2.00
CA SER A 149 21.69 11.95 1.08
C SER A 149 21.79 13.31 1.77
N GLY A 150 22.02 13.35 3.09
CA GLY A 150 22.09 14.60 3.86
C GLY A 150 20.73 15.27 4.13
N HIS A 151 19.62 14.59 3.87
CA HIS A 151 18.27 15.09 4.10
C HIS A 151 17.71 14.64 5.45
N LYS A 152 16.92 15.52 6.08
CA LYS A 152 16.15 15.17 7.27
C LYS A 152 15.05 14.15 6.91
N PRO A 153 14.84 13.10 7.73
CA PRO A 153 13.72 12.18 7.57
C PRO A 153 12.39 12.92 7.43
N ARG A 154 11.67 12.69 6.32
CA ARG A 154 10.33 13.26 6.08
C ARG A 154 9.26 12.44 6.79
N ILE A 155 9.46 11.13 6.91
CA ILE A 155 8.52 10.20 7.53
C ILE A 155 8.96 9.93 8.98
N PRO A 156 8.16 10.31 9.99
CA PRO A 156 8.50 10.10 11.39
C PRO A 156 8.65 8.61 11.74
N THR A 157 9.59 8.30 12.63
CA THR A 157 9.82 6.92 13.11
C THR A 157 8.71 6.43 14.03
N SER A 158 8.08 7.34 14.78
CA SER A 158 7.04 7.07 15.77
C SER A 158 5.81 7.95 15.49
N SER A 159 5.02 7.63 14.47
CA SER A 159 3.69 8.21 14.32
C SER A 159 2.62 7.17 14.67
N LEU A 160 1.63 7.61 15.45
CA LEU A 160 0.41 6.86 15.78
C LEU A 160 -0.82 7.42 15.06
N ASP A 161 -0.72 8.61 14.44
CA ASP A 161 -1.86 9.23 13.73
C ASP A 161 -1.66 9.17 12.21
N TRP A 162 -2.62 8.52 11.56
CA TRP A 162 -2.67 8.41 10.11
C TRP A 162 -2.96 9.77 9.45
N PHE A 163 -3.70 10.66 10.12
CA PHE A 163 -4.06 11.97 9.58
C PHE A 163 -2.81 12.82 9.30
N ASP A 164 -1.79 12.68 10.15
CA ASP A 164 -0.54 13.42 10.04
C ASP A 164 0.55 12.66 9.25
N ASP A 165 0.57 11.33 9.33
CA ASP A 165 1.60 10.52 8.66
C ASP A 165 1.27 10.34 7.17
N TYR A 166 0.02 9.99 6.82
CA TYR A 166 -0.37 9.67 5.44
C TYR A 166 -0.01 10.77 4.43
N PRO A 167 -0.25 12.06 4.71
CA PRO A 167 0.13 13.13 3.79
C PRO A 167 1.63 13.20 3.50
N ARG A 168 2.48 12.81 4.46
CA ARG A 168 3.95 12.80 4.27
C ARG A 168 4.39 11.69 3.32
N TRP A 169 3.71 10.55 3.37
CA TRP A 169 3.93 9.44 2.44
C TRP A 169 3.50 9.82 1.03
N ILE A 170 2.31 10.40 0.87
CA ILE A 170 1.84 10.88 -0.43
C ILE A 170 2.80 11.91 -1.00
N ALA A 171 3.21 12.91 -0.21
CA ALA A 171 4.17 13.91 -0.66
C ALA A 171 5.51 13.28 -1.07
N PHE A 172 6.03 12.33 -0.29
CA PHE A 172 7.28 11.63 -0.63
C PHE A 172 7.16 10.84 -1.94
N TYR A 173 6.13 10.01 -2.11
CA TYR A 173 5.95 9.21 -3.33
C TYR A 173 5.64 10.09 -4.54
N SER A 174 4.86 11.15 -4.38
CA SER A 174 4.57 12.11 -5.45
C SER A 174 5.85 12.81 -5.93
N ASP A 175 6.68 13.32 -5.00
CA ASP A 175 7.96 13.94 -5.36
C ASP A 175 8.93 12.94 -6.00
N LEU A 176 9.02 11.74 -5.43
CA LEU A 176 9.92 10.69 -5.93
C LEU A 176 9.52 10.27 -7.34
N THR A 177 8.24 9.98 -7.57
CA THR A 177 7.74 9.60 -8.90
C THR A 177 8.08 10.70 -9.90
N ARG A 178 7.70 11.97 -9.65
CA ARG A 178 8.06 13.13 -10.50
C ARG A 178 9.55 13.25 -10.80
N SER A 179 10.42 12.90 -9.85
CA SER A 179 11.88 13.00 -10.02
C SER A 179 12.51 11.90 -10.88
N ILE A 180 11.86 10.73 -11.03
CA ILE A 180 12.40 9.62 -11.81
C ILE A 180 12.10 9.88 -13.29
N ALA A 181 13.15 9.92 -14.12
CA ALA A 181 13.02 10.12 -15.56
C ALA A 181 12.19 9.01 -16.21
N GLN A 182 11.37 9.35 -17.22
CA GLN A 182 10.46 8.40 -17.88
C GLN A 182 11.16 7.10 -18.33
N SER A 183 12.34 7.20 -18.94
CA SER A 183 13.12 6.03 -19.36
C SER A 183 13.51 5.10 -18.20
N GLN A 184 13.83 5.66 -17.03
CA GLN A 184 14.11 4.89 -15.82
C GLN A 184 12.84 4.23 -15.26
N ARG A 185 11.69 4.91 -15.33
CA ARG A 185 10.40 4.34 -14.93
C ARG A 185 10.06 3.11 -15.76
N GLU A 186 10.15 3.25 -17.08
CA GLU A 186 9.91 2.18 -18.04
C GLU A 186 10.85 1.00 -17.78
N GLN A 187 12.14 1.28 -17.62
CA GLN A 187 13.14 0.26 -17.30
C GLN A 187 12.82 -0.50 -16.00
N LEU A 188 12.42 0.19 -14.93
CA LEU A 188 12.08 -0.46 -13.66
C LEU A 188 10.85 -1.37 -13.78
N ILE A 189 9.82 -0.92 -14.51
CA ILE A 189 8.60 -1.69 -14.74
C ILE A 189 8.88 -2.91 -15.63
N GLU A 190 9.69 -2.73 -16.68
CA GLU A 190 10.10 -3.79 -17.59
C GLU A 190 10.89 -4.87 -16.84
N ILE A 191 11.94 -4.50 -16.09
CA ILE A 191 12.74 -5.43 -15.29
C ILE A 191 11.87 -6.20 -14.29
N ASP A 192 10.92 -5.53 -13.62
CA ASP A 192 10.00 -6.22 -12.73
C ASP A 192 9.17 -7.25 -13.47
N THR A 193 8.61 -6.87 -14.62
CA THR A 193 7.75 -7.74 -15.44
C THR A 193 8.51 -8.93 -16.01
N GLU A 194 9.73 -8.73 -16.52
CA GLU A 194 10.57 -9.79 -17.09
C GLU A 194 11.06 -10.79 -16.04
N SER A 195 11.30 -10.33 -14.81
CA SER A 195 11.77 -11.18 -13.72
C SER A 195 10.66 -11.97 -13.01
N GLN A 196 9.39 -11.75 -13.37
CA GLN A 196 8.27 -12.55 -12.87
C GLN A 196 8.19 -13.92 -13.59
N PRO A 197 8.06 -15.03 -12.83
CA PRO A 197 7.92 -16.35 -13.44
C PRO A 197 6.53 -16.58 -14.06
N SER A 198 6.48 -17.44 -15.07
CA SER A 198 5.24 -17.93 -15.70
C SER A 198 4.62 -19.08 -14.88
N PRO A 199 3.27 -19.27 -14.87
CA PRO A 199 2.21 -18.43 -15.43
C PRO A 199 1.62 -17.54 -14.33
N GLY A 200 2.00 -16.26 -14.28
CA GLY A 200 1.52 -15.40 -13.19
C GLY A 200 2.06 -13.99 -13.26
N ARG A 201 2.24 -13.46 -14.47
CA ARG A 201 2.68 -12.07 -14.64
C ARG A 201 1.55 -11.14 -14.22
N CYS A 202 1.81 -10.31 -13.22
CA CYS A 202 0.87 -9.29 -12.77
C CYS A 202 1.26 -7.95 -13.38
N ARG A 203 0.27 -7.18 -13.83
CA ARG A 203 0.49 -5.81 -14.29
C ARG A 203 1.10 -4.98 -13.15
N ASN A 204 2.16 -4.25 -13.49
CA ASN A 204 2.91 -3.41 -12.56
C ASN A 204 2.57 -1.94 -12.69
N SER A 205 2.79 -1.22 -11.59
CA SER A 205 2.83 0.24 -11.53
C SER A 205 4.16 0.66 -10.94
N LEU A 206 4.60 1.89 -11.23
CA LEU A 206 5.82 2.42 -10.62
C LEU A 206 5.69 2.42 -9.08
N LEU A 207 4.54 2.84 -8.55
CA LEU A 207 4.27 2.82 -7.11
C LEU A 207 4.52 1.44 -6.49
N ARG A 208 3.97 0.37 -7.09
CA ARG A 208 4.15 -1.00 -6.60
C ARG A 208 5.61 -1.47 -6.67
N VAL A 209 6.32 -1.10 -7.73
CA VAL A 209 7.75 -1.39 -7.85
C VAL A 209 8.54 -0.67 -6.75
N LEU A 210 8.22 0.59 -6.47
CA LEU A 210 8.85 1.35 -5.39
C LEU A 210 8.54 0.76 -4.01
N ASP A 211 7.29 0.41 -3.72
CA ASP A 211 6.89 -0.25 -2.47
C ASP A 211 7.67 -1.56 -2.26
N LYS A 212 7.81 -2.38 -3.31
CA LYS A 212 8.62 -3.60 -3.30
C LYS A 212 10.08 -3.30 -2.98
N VAL A 213 10.69 -2.33 -3.68
CA VAL A 213 12.09 -1.94 -3.48
C VAL A 213 12.32 -1.47 -2.04
N PHE A 214 11.49 -0.55 -1.53
CA PHE A 214 11.67 -0.03 -0.17
C PHE A 214 11.44 -1.09 0.90
N TYR A 215 10.48 -2.00 0.70
CA TYR A 215 10.28 -3.14 1.60
C TYR A 215 11.53 -4.02 1.69
N THR A 216 12.14 -4.38 0.55
CA THR A 216 13.34 -5.23 0.53
C THR A 216 14.54 -4.52 1.15
N LEU A 217 14.79 -3.27 0.78
CA LEU A 217 15.91 -2.49 1.33
C LEU A 217 15.77 -2.29 2.84
N GLY A 218 14.54 -2.12 3.33
CA GLY A 218 14.26 -1.99 4.76
C GLY A 218 14.32 -3.31 5.54
N SER A 219 14.40 -4.44 4.84
CA SER A 219 14.57 -5.77 5.43
C SER A 219 16.05 -6.16 5.57
N ALA A 220 16.96 -5.43 4.94
CA ALA A 220 18.38 -5.71 5.03
C ALA A 220 18.87 -5.42 6.47
N PRO A 221 19.74 -6.28 7.05
CA PRO A 221 20.36 -5.97 8.33
C PRO A 221 21.09 -4.63 8.23
N ALA A 222 21.00 -3.80 9.29
CA ALA A 222 21.76 -2.56 9.34
C ALA A 222 23.23 -2.89 9.10
N ALA A 223 23.86 -2.25 8.11
CA ALA A 223 25.29 -2.37 7.91
C ALA A 223 25.97 -1.86 9.19
N THR A 224 26.48 -2.79 9.98
CA THR A 224 27.32 -2.54 11.17
C THR A 224 28.69 -2.05 10.75
#